data_AF-A0A821MQZ8-F1
#
_entry.id   AF-A0A821MQZ8-F1
#
_cell.length_a   1.000
_cell.length_b   1.000
_cell.length_c   1.000
_cell.angle_alpha   90.00
_cell.angle_beta   90.00
_cell.angle_gamma   90.00
#
_symmetry.space_group_name_H-M   'P 1'
#
loop_
_entity.id
_entity.type
_entity.pdbx_description
1 polymer ?
#
loop_
_entity_poly.entity_id
_entity_poly.type
_entity_poly.pdbx_seq_one_letter_code
_entity_poly.pdbx_strand_id
1 'polypeptide(L)'
;NVSWEHVLQNGSISGAPSYIGQIDASHSTPLTTTAENVTGNVDLRRQSIRHLSGMIKCTPPETERITDSVILDLKPRLAAKYIPGIPAYILFMCIRYIDFVDDEAHVAGFLSAVTKKIKKVPRRNEDIDYPILWTTNTVRFLHILQQYSGEEKYQATNTPKQNEQALRNFDLTDYRTIFADLVVHLYDEILKRIKAKLLPMIIPAIIEHEDLESGSIVSINSMTSASMSNDKRSKFSAQDLLKQVLNFLIRKILLNSI
;
A
#
# COMPACT_ATOMS: atom_id res chain seq x y z
N ASN A 1 3.75 -21.71 8.70
CA ASN A 1 3.14 -20.87 7.63
C ASN A 1 1.71 -20.57 7.97
N VAL A 2 1.47 -19.58 8.83
CA VAL A 2 0.12 -19.07 9.10
C VAL A 2 -0.17 -18.05 8.00
N SER A 3 -1.06 -18.40 7.08
CA SER A 3 -1.49 -17.49 6.01
C SER A 3 -2.27 -16.33 6.63
N TRP A 4 -1.75 -15.11 6.47
CA TRP A 4 -2.39 -13.86 6.86
C TRP A 4 -3.74 -13.63 6.17
N GLU A 5 -4.06 -14.40 5.13
CA GLU A 5 -5.33 -14.36 4.40
C GLU A 5 -6.53 -14.70 5.29
N HIS A 6 -6.39 -15.66 6.22
CA HIS A 6 -7.50 -16.05 7.11
C HIS A 6 -7.89 -14.96 8.12
N VAL A 7 -7.00 -14.01 8.42
CA VAL A 7 -7.30 -12.90 9.34
C VAL A 7 -8.07 -11.79 8.62
N LEU A 8 -7.90 -11.66 7.30
CA LEU A 8 -8.50 -10.60 6.48
C LEU A 8 -9.76 -11.06 5.71
N GLN A 9 -9.91 -12.36 5.41
CA GLN A 9 -11.03 -12.88 4.60
C GLN A 9 -12.32 -13.22 5.37
N ASN A 10 -12.31 -13.29 6.71
CA ASN A 10 -13.54 -13.56 7.48
C ASN A 10 -14.51 -12.35 7.55
N GLY A 11 -14.33 -11.33 6.69
CA GLY A 11 -15.10 -10.09 6.66
C GLY A 11 -15.96 -9.89 5.40
N SER A 12 -16.11 -10.88 4.52
CA SER A 12 -17.08 -10.82 3.42
C SER A 12 -17.38 -12.19 2.84
N ILE A 13 -18.61 -12.67 3.07
CA ILE A 13 -19.49 -13.31 2.07
C ILE A 13 -20.92 -13.12 2.62
N SER A 14 -21.74 -12.35 1.90
CA SER A 14 -23.19 -12.46 1.98
C SER A 14 -23.73 -12.76 0.58
N GLY A 15 -24.54 -13.82 0.48
CA GLY A 15 -25.15 -14.31 -0.75
C GLY A 15 -25.86 -15.66 -0.53
N ALA A 16 -26.96 -15.60 0.24
CA ALA A 16 -28.20 -16.42 0.34
C ALA A 16 -28.34 -17.83 -0.32
N PRO A 17 -29.39 -18.65 -0.01
CA PRO A 17 -30.44 -18.53 1.00
C PRO A 17 -30.56 -19.74 1.96
N SER A 18 -31.35 -19.51 3.00
CA SER A 18 -31.86 -20.41 4.03
C SER A 18 -32.47 -21.71 3.47
N TYR A 19 -32.09 -22.85 4.06
CA TYR A 19 -32.95 -24.04 4.12
C TYR A 19 -32.97 -24.58 5.55
N ILE A 20 -34.21 -24.79 6.00
CA ILE A 20 -34.62 -25.32 7.30
C ILE A 20 -34.27 -26.81 7.39
N GLY A 21 -33.80 -27.25 8.56
CA GLY A 21 -33.66 -28.67 8.88
C GLY A 21 -33.17 -28.87 10.31
N GLN A 22 -34.10 -28.99 11.25
CA GLN A 22 -33.90 -29.69 12.53
C GLN A 22 -33.26 -31.07 12.29
N ILE A 23 -32.49 -31.58 13.26
CA ILE A 23 -32.71 -32.87 13.95
C ILE A 23 -31.49 -33.16 14.86
N ASP A 24 -31.78 -33.15 16.15
CA ASP A 24 -31.39 -34.03 17.26
C ASP A 24 -29.98 -34.59 17.46
N ALA A 25 -29.66 -34.56 18.76
CA ALA A 25 -28.55 -35.18 19.43
C ALA A 25 -28.60 -36.72 19.44
N SER A 26 -27.44 -37.29 19.80
CA SER A 26 -27.15 -38.64 20.30
C SER A 26 -26.53 -39.63 19.30
N HIS A 27 -25.22 -39.88 19.47
CA HIS A 27 -24.75 -41.19 19.94
C HIS A 27 -23.23 -41.21 20.16
N SER A 28 -22.87 -41.59 21.37
CA SER A 28 -21.56 -42.05 21.82
C SER A 28 -21.32 -43.50 21.40
N THR A 29 -20.09 -43.87 21.03
CA THR A 29 -19.35 -45.00 21.62
C THR A 29 -17.89 -45.05 21.16
N PRO A 30 -16.96 -45.53 22.01
CA PRO A 30 -15.51 -45.40 21.84
C PRO A 30 -14.87 -46.69 21.30
N LEU A 31 -13.70 -46.56 20.65
CA LEU A 31 -12.80 -47.69 20.43
C LEU A 31 -11.41 -47.33 20.96
N THR A 32 -11.04 -48.04 22.02
CA THR A 32 -9.73 -48.06 22.66
C THR A 32 -8.77 -48.94 21.87
N THR A 33 -7.56 -48.46 21.60
CA THR A 33 -6.39 -49.31 21.35
C THR A 33 -5.20 -48.68 22.07
N THR A 34 -4.81 -49.30 23.18
CA THR A 34 -3.50 -49.24 23.86
C THR A 34 -2.42 -49.85 22.96
N ALA A 35 -1.14 -49.49 22.95
CA ALA A 35 -0.27 -48.59 23.70
C ALA A 35 0.90 -48.22 22.74
N GLU A 36 1.62 -47.11 22.92
CA GLU A 36 2.96 -47.16 23.51
C GLU A 36 3.40 -45.76 23.96
N ASN A 37 4.01 -45.73 25.14
CA ASN A 37 4.51 -44.55 25.84
C ASN A 37 5.62 -43.83 25.06
N VAL A 38 5.35 -42.59 24.64
CA VAL A 38 6.38 -41.56 24.57
C VAL A 38 6.04 -40.53 25.63
N THR A 39 6.82 -40.56 26.71
CA THR A 39 6.87 -39.59 27.78
C THR A 39 7.15 -38.20 27.21
N GLY A 40 6.20 -37.29 27.43
CA GLY A 40 6.32 -35.89 27.06
C GLY A 40 5.15 -35.40 26.24
N ASN A 41 3.92 -35.59 26.72
CA ASN A 41 2.79 -34.82 26.21
C ASN A 41 2.97 -33.37 26.69
N VAL A 42 3.83 -32.61 26.01
CA VAL A 42 3.66 -31.16 25.95
C VAL A 42 2.30 -31.01 25.28
N ASP A 43 1.28 -30.87 26.11
CA ASP A 43 -0.05 -30.51 25.68
C ASP A 43 0.12 -29.13 25.05
N LEU A 44 0.45 -29.11 23.74
CA LEU A 44 0.30 -27.98 22.87
C LEU A 44 -1.20 -27.80 22.73
N ARG A 45 -1.87 -27.44 23.83
CA ARG A 45 -3.11 -26.72 23.81
C ARG A 45 -2.84 -25.60 22.85
N ARG A 46 -3.38 -25.74 21.64
CA ARG A 46 -3.56 -24.66 20.69
C ARG A 46 -4.21 -23.58 21.53
N GLN A 47 -3.41 -22.62 22.01
CA GLN A 47 -3.92 -21.48 22.74
C GLN A 47 -5.00 -20.96 21.81
N SER A 48 -6.24 -21.03 22.30
CA SER A 48 -7.42 -20.48 21.64
C SER A 48 -6.96 -19.22 20.95
N ILE A 49 -7.18 -19.11 19.63
CA ILE A 49 -6.85 -17.95 18.79
C ILE A 49 -7.05 -16.73 19.68
N ARG A 50 -5.96 -16.19 20.25
CA ARG A 50 -6.04 -15.07 21.18
C ARG A 50 -6.74 -14.03 20.36
N HIS A 51 -7.92 -13.56 20.76
CA HIS A 51 -8.67 -12.56 20.00
C HIS A 51 -7.68 -11.47 19.61
N LEU A 52 -7.21 -11.48 18.35
CA LEU A 52 -6.14 -10.60 17.93
C LEU A 52 -6.77 -9.22 17.97
N SER A 53 -6.41 -8.43 18.99
CA SER A 53 -7.03 -7.13 19.23
C SER A 53 -6.68 -6.10 18.14
N GLY A 54 -5.88 -6.50 17.15
CA GLY A 54 -5.40 -5.63 16.07
C GLY A 54 -4.45 -4.54 16.58
N MET A 55 -3.69 -4.84 17.64
CA MET A 55 -2.74 -3.93 18.28
C MET A 55 -1.35 -4.57 18.28
N ILE A 56 -0.32 -3.77 17.99
CA ILE A 56 1.07 -4.17 18.15
C ILE A 56 1.62 -3.46 19.37
N LYS A 57 1.95 -4.23 20.42
CA LYS A 57 2.60 -3.70 21.61
C LYS A 57 3.98 -3.17 21.24
N CYS A 58 4.18 -1.86 21.40
CA CYS A 58 5.42 -1.18 21.07
C CYS A 58 5.77 -0.15 22.14
N THR A 59 6.98 -0.23 22.68
CA THR A 59 7.59 0.84 23.46
C THR A 59 8.08 1.98 22.56
N PRO A 60 8.33 3.20 23.07
CA PRO A 60 8.89 4.29 22.28
C PRO A 60 10.11 3.93 21.41
N PRO A 61 11.17 3.27 21.92
CA PRO A 61 12.31 2.88 21.08
C PRO A 61 11.95 1.82 20.02
N GLU A 62 11.00 0.93 20.31
CA GLU A 62 10.52 -0.05 19.33
C GLU A 62 9.71 0.64 18.23
N THR A 63 8.87 1.62 18.56
CA THR A 63 8.15 2.40 17.54
C THR A 63 9.10 3.13 16.60
N GLU A 64 10.24 3.62 17.08
CA GLU A 64 11.24 4.24 16.22
C GLU A 64 11.85 3.23 15.23
N ARG A 65 12.27 2.06 15.74
CA ARG A 65 12.82 0.95 14.92
C ARG A 65 11.82 0.44 13.89
N ILE A 66 10.56 0.26 14.29
CA ILE A 66 9.47 -0.14 13.39
C ILE A 66 9.33 0.91 12.30
N THR A 67 9.32 2.19 12.65
CA THR A 67 9.17 3.26 11.66
C THR A 67 10.38 3.33 10.72
N ASP A 68 11.61 3.11 11.18
CA ASP A 68 12.77 3.04 10.29
C ASP A 68 12.69 1.85 9.34
N SER A 69 12.38 0.67 9.86
CA SER A 69 12.27 -0.55 9.06
C SER A 69 11.14 -0.49 8.03
N VAL A 70 9.97 -0.02 8.44
CA VAL A 70 8.77 0.06 7.59
C VAL A 70 8.84 1.23 6.62
N ILE A 71 9.43 2.37 7.02
CA ILE A 71 9.44 3.59 6.21
C ILE A 71 10.70 3.77 5.38
N LEU A 72 11.87 3.69 6.01
CA LEU A 72 13.14 4.03 5.38
C LEU A 72 13.78 2.84 4.66
N ASP A 73 13.67 1.64 5.23
CA ASP A 73 14.36 0.45 4.70
C ASP A 73 13.51 -0.36 3.70
N LEU A 74 12.21 -0.06 3.60
CA LEU A 74 11.29 -0.77 2.72
C LEU A 74 11.52 -0.41 1.25
N LYS A 75 12.00 -1.38 0.48
CA LYS A 75 12.21 -1.24 -0.96
C LYS A 75 10.90 -1.49 -1.74
N PRO A 76 10.60 -0.69 -2.79
CA PRO A 76 9.40 -0.88 -3.61
C PRO A 76 9.25 -2.27 -4.22
N ARG A 77 10.36 -2.89 -4.65
CA ARG A 77 10.35 -4.26 -5.19
C ARG A 77 9.91 -5.31 -4.17
N LEU A 78 10.22 -5.10 -2.90
CA LEU A 78 9.81 -6.00 -1.82
C LEU A 78 8.36 -5.71 -1.43
N ALA A 79 7.97 -4.43 -1.35
CA ALA A 79 6.61 -4.01 -1.07
C ALA A 79 5.59 -4.56 -2.09
N ALA A 80 5.98 -4.66 -3.36
CA ALA A 80 5.15 -5.23 -4.42
C ALA A 80 4.82 -6.73 -4.24
N LYS A 81 5.54 -7.45 -3.37
CA LYS A 81 5.26 -8.87 -3.05
C LYS A 81 4.22 -9.02 -1.94
N TYR A 82 3.95 -7.96 -1.19
CA TYR A 82 3.00 -7.96 -0.10
C TYR A 82 1.66 -7.41 -0.57
N ILE A 83 0.63 -7.66 0.24
CA ILE A 83 -0.66 -7.00 0.08
C ILE A 83 -0.44 -5.47 0.11
N PRO A 84 -1.04 -4.71 -0.80
CA PRO A 84 -0.88 -3.26 -0.82
C PRO A 84 -1.36 -2.67 0.51
N GLY A 85 -0.61 -1.71 1.05
CA GLY A 85 -1.03 -1.00 2.25
C GLY A 85 -0.61 -1.58 3.60
N ILE A 86 0.07 -2.71 3.63
CA ILE A 86 0.57 -3.32 4.88
C ILE A 86 1.35 -2.32 5.77
N PRO A 87 2.27 -1.49 5.24
CA PRO A 87 2.93 -0.45 6.03
C PRO A 87 1.95 0.45 6.77
N ALA A 88 0.88 0.91 6.11
CA ALA A 88 -0.14 1.76 6.71
C ALA A 88 -0.87 1.05 7.86
N TYR A 89 -1.22 -0.23 7.71
CA TYR A 89 -1.84 -1.01 8.77
C TYR A 89 -0.90 -1.23 9.95
N ILE A 90 0.39 -1.50 9.73
CA ILE A 90 1.37 -1.66 10.81
C ILE A 90 1.49 -0.38 11.63
N LEU A 91 1.60 0.78 10.97
CA LEU A 91 1.66 2.08 11.64
C LEU A 91 0.40 2.34 12.47
N PHE A 92 -0.77 2.03 11.91
CA PHE A 92 -2.04 2.21 12.63
C PHE A 92 -2.19 1.24 13.82
N MET A 93 -1.77 -0.01 13.68
CA MET A 93 -1.78 -0.96 14.81
C MET A 93 -0.86 -0.53 15.96
N CYS A 94 0.22 0.21 15.68
CA CYS A 94 1.04 0.84 16.70
C CYS A 94 0.26 1.99 17.38
N ILE A 95 -0.40 2.86 16.61
CA ILE A 95 -1.20 3.97 17.15
C ILE A 95 -2.31 3.46 18.06
N ARG A 96 -3.04 2.40 17.65
CA ARG A 96 -4.08 1.79 18.48
C ARG A 96 -3.55 1.27 19.81
N TYR A 97 -2.32 0.76 19.84
CA TYR A 97 -1.70 0.35 21.11
C TYR A 97 -1.36 1.55 21.98
N ILE A 98 -0.82 2.63 21.39
CA ILE A 98 -0.49 3.85 22.13
C ILE A 98 -1.77 4.51 22.67
N ASP A 99 -2.84 4.55 21.87
CA ASP A 99 -4.19 4.98 22.28
C ASP A 99 -4.71 4.13 23.45
N PHE A 100 -4.57 2.81 23.39
CA PHE A 100 -4.94 1.92 24.50
C PHE A 100 -4.16 2.16 25.79
N VAL A 101 -2.88 2.55 25.70
CA VAL A 101 -2.03 2.90 26.85
C VAL A 101 -2.30 4.32 27.35
N ASP A 102 -2.98 5.14 26.56
CA ASP A 102 -3.29 6.54 26.85
C ASP A 102 -2.05 7.45 27.01
N ASP A 103 -1.05 7.26 26.13
CA ASP A 103 0.18 8.08 26.10
C ASP A 103 0.16 9.13 24.97
N GLU A 104 -0.31 10.34 25.32
CA GLU A 104 -0.46 11.46 24.37
C GLU A 104 0.89 11.92 23.79
N ALA A 105 1.92 12.00 24.62
CA ALA A 105 3.24 12.44 24.20
C ALA A 105 3.86 11.45 23.20
N HIS A 106 3.67 10.15 23.43
CA HIS A 106 4.15 9.10 22.54
C HIS A 106 3.42 9.12 21.19
N VAL A 107 2.08 9.26 21.15
CA VAL A 107 1.35 9.29 19.87
C VAL A 107 1.73 10.51 19.04
N ALA A 108 1.87 11.69 19.66
CA ALA A 108 2.28 12.91 18.99
C ALA A 108 3.71 12.81 18.43
N GLY A 109 4.64 12.28 19.22
CA GLY A 109 6.01 12.01 18.80
C GLY A 109 6.09 11.00 17.65
N PHE A 110 5.29 9.92 17.73
CA PHE A 110 5.22 8.88 16.71
C PHE A 110 4.70 9.42 15.37
N LEU A 111 3.56 10.10 15.36
CA LEU A 111 2.96 10.67 14.15
C LEU A 111 3.87 11.73 13.50
N SER A 112 4.53 12.54 14.33
CA SER A 112 5.55 13.50 13.88
C SER A 112 6.75 12.80 13.24
N ALA A 113 7.23 11.70 13.82
CA ALA A 113 8.33 10.91 13.27
C ALA A 113 7.95 10.24 11.94
N VAL A 114 6.76 9.66 11.85
CA VAL A 114 6.19 9.08 10.60
C VAL A 114 6.17 10.14 9.51
N THR A 115 5.57 11.30 9.78
CA THR A 115 5.49 12.43 8.83
C THR A 115 6.88 12.85 8.32
N LYS A 116 7.84 13.01 9.24
CA LYS A 116 9.22 13.40 8.89
C LYS A 116 9.92 12.33 8.06
N LYS A 117 9.75 11.05 8.39
CA LYS A 117 10.39 9.93 7.68
C LYS A 117 9.81 9.77 6.27
N ILE A 118 8.49 9.83 6.11
CA ILE A 118 7.84 9.78 4.79
C ILE A 118 8.31 10.93 3.89
N LYS A 119 8.36 12.18 4.40
CA LYS A 119 8.89 13.34 3.66
C LYS A 119 10.35 13.16 3.20
N LYS A 120 11.15 12.36 3.93
CA LYS A 120 12.55 12.09 3.58
C LYS A 120 12.71 11.03 2.50
N VAL A 121 11.76 10.10 2.32
CA VAL A 121 11.92 8.96 1.41
C VAL A 121 12.16 9.39 -0.05
N PRO A 122 11.37 10.31 -0.65
CA PRO A 122 11.64 10.77 -2.01
C PRO A 122 13.02 11.44 -2.12
N ARG A 123 13.47 12.19 -1.10
CA ARG A 123 14.76 12.89 -1.16
C ARG A 123 15.97 11.95 -1.14
N ARG A 124 15.81 10.73 -0.59
CA ARG A 124 16.88 9.73 -0.49
C ARG A 124 16.98 8.82 -1.71
N ASN A 125 15.96 8.79 -2.56
CA ASN A 125 15.87 7.84 -3.66
C ASN A 125 15.43 8.56 -4.93
N GLU A 126 16.18 8.45 -6.02
CA GLU A 126 15.85 9.07 -7.31
C GLU A 126 14.72 8.33 -8.04
N ASP A 127 14.58 7.02 -7.79
CA ASP A 127 13.55 6.18 -8.38
C ASP A 127 12.13 6.67 -8.07
N ILE A 128 11.32 6.82 -9.11
CA ILE A 128 9.91 7.23 -9.02
C ILE A 128 9.04 6.24 -8.23
N ASP A 129 9.47 4.99 -8.11
CA ASP A 129 8.72 3.96 -7.38
C ASP A 129 8.63 4.26 -5.87
N TYR A 130 9.61 4.97 -5.29
CA TYR A 130 9.58 5.34 -3.87
C TYR A 130 8.48 6.37 -3.54
N PRO A 131 8.40 7.54 -4.19
CA PRO A 131 7.29 8.46 -3.94
C PRO A 131 5.95 7.82 -4.30
N ILE A 132 5.84 6.99 -5.34
CA ILE A 132 4.58 6.25 -5.62
C ILE A 132 4.20 5.32 -4.48
N LEU A 133 5.13 4.49 -3.99
CA LEU A 133 4.90 3.59 -2.87
C LEU A 133 4.38 4.37 -1.65
N TRP A 134 5.04 5.47 -1.32
CA TRP A 134 4.69 6.26 -0.14
C TRP A 134 3.43 7.10 -0.32
N THR A 135 3.11 7.59 -1.52
CA THR A 135 1.81 8.23 -1.80
C THR A 135 0.68 7.25 -1.54
N THR A 136 0.73 6.05 -2.12
CA THR A 136 -0.29 5.01 -1.93
C THR A 136 -0.45 4.63 -0.46
N ASN A 137 0.66 4.39 0.25
CA ASN A 137 0.59 4.04 1.67
C ASN A 137 0.10 5.19 2.54
N THR A 138 0.45 6.45 2.22
CA THR A 138 0.00 7.62 2.99
C THR A 138 -1.49 7.88 2.79
N VAL A 139 -2.00 7.73 1.56
CA VAL A 139 -3.45 7.81 1.28
C VAL A 139 -4.20 6.72 2.04
N ARG A 140 -3.72 5.47 2.01
CA ARG A 140 -4.35 4.39 2.77
C ARG A 140 -4.26 4.64 4.28
N PHE A 141 -3.14 5.14 4.77
CA PHE A 141 -2.98 5.47 6.18
C PHE A 141 -3.97 6.56 6.61
N LEU A 142 -4.17 7.60 5.79
CA LEU A 142 -5.20 8.62 6.02
C LEU A 142 -6.61 8.02 6.06
N HIS A 143 -6.95 7.13 5.12
CA HIS A 143 -8.23 6.45 5.12
C HIS A 143 -8.43 5.58 6.36
N ILE A 144 -7.41 4.87 6.82
CA ILE A 144 -7.47 4.08 8.06
C ILE A 144 -7.69 5.02 9.27
N LEU A 145 -6.98 6.15 9.35
CA LEU A 145 -7.19 7.14 10.42
C LEU A 145 -8.60 7.72 10.41
N GLN A 146 -9.26 7.85 9.26
CA GLN A 146 -10.66 8.25 9.14
C GLN A 146 -11.60 7.10 9.54
N GLN A 147 -11.40 5.92 8.96
CA GLN A 147 -12.23 4.73 9.14
C GLN A 147 -12.37 4.33 10.62
N TYR A 148 -11.29 4.46 11.37
CA TYR A 148 -11.23 4.09 12.78
C TYR A 148 -11.15 5.32 13.72
N SER A 149 -11.57 6.51 13.26
CA SER A 149 -11.57 7.72 14.11
C SER A 149 -12.63 7.70 15.21
N GLY A 150 -13.64 6.83 15.09
CA GLY A 150 -14.81 6.83 15.97
C GLY A 150 -15.97 7.69 15.47
N GLU A 151 -15.78 8.45 14.39
CA GLU A 151 -16.84 9.31 13.80
C GLU A 151 -17.86 8.48 13.01
N GLU A 152 -19.16 8.67 13.29
CA GLU A 152 -20.25 7.88 12.67
C GLU A 152 -20.24 7.89 11.13
N LYS A 153 -19.89 9.03 10.52
CA LYS A 153 -19.80 9.18 9.05
C LYS A 153 -18.81 8.21 8.40
N TYR A 154 -17.79 7.75 9.14
CA TYR A 154 -16.79 6.80 8.64
C TYR A 154 -17.07 5.36 9.10
N GLN A 155 -18.05 5.15 9.98
CA GLN A 155 -18.46 3.83 10.48
C GLN A 155 -19.57 3.17 9.66
N ALA A 156 -20.27 3.93 8.82
CA ALA A 156 -21.43 3.45 8.05
C ALA A 156 -21.10 2.25 7.12
N THR A 157 -19.86 2.14 6.65
CA THR A 157 -19.39 1.04 5.77
C THR A 157 -18.60 -0.03 6.52
N ASN A 158 -18.38 0.14 7.83
CA ASN A 158 -17.58 -0.77 8.64
C ASN A 158 -18.42 -1.96 9.14
N THR A 159 -17.76 -3.11 9.25
CA THR A 159 -18.31 -4.26 9.99
C THR A 159 -18.36 -3.98 11.50
N PRO A 160 -19.24 -4.64 12.27
CA PRO A 160 -19.30 -4.46 13.73
C PRO A 160 -17.95 -4.65 14.42
N LYS A 161 -17.17 -5.64 13.96
CA LYS A 161 -15.83 -5.93 14.47
C LYS A 161 -14.79 -4.85 14.14
N GLN A 162 -14.94 -4.13 13.03
CA GLN A 162 -14.10 -2.98 12.71
C GLN A 162 -14.43 -1.78 13.59
N ASN A 163 -15.71 -1.58 13.93
CA ASN A 163 -16.11 -0.50 14.84
C ASN A 163 -15.55 -0.69 16.26
N GLU A 164 -15.40 -1.93 16.73
CA GLU A 164 -14.71 -2.24 18.00
C GLU A 164 -13.23 -1.81 18.01
N GLN A 165 -12.64 -1.60 16.82
CA GLN A 165 -11.25 -1.23 16.63
C GLN A 165 -11.02 0.28 16.49
N ALA A 166 -12.06 1.10 16.61
CA ALA A 166 -11.92 2.55 16.63
C ALA A 166 -11.02 3.03 17.78
N LEU A 167 -10.35 4.16 17.57
CA LEU A 167 -9.63 4.89 18.62
C LEU A 167 -10.62 5.35 19.69
N ARG A 168 -10.17 5.40 20.95
CA ARG A 168 -11.04 5.70 22.10
C ARG A 168 -10.63 6.95 22.84
N ASN A 169 -9.33 7.26 22.90
CA ASN A 169 -8.80 8.30 23.77
C ASN A 169 -8.39 9.54 22.97
N PHE A 170 -7.76 9.36 21.81
CA PHE A 170 -7.20 10.47 21.02
C PHE A 170 -8.02 10.85 19.79
N ASP A 171 -8.32 12.14 19.65
CA ASP A 171 -8.76 12.71 18.37
C ASP A 171 -7.56 13.15 17.53
N LEU A 172 -7.38 12.49 16.38
CA LEU A 172 -6.27 12.73 15.46
C LEU A 172 -6.64 13.65 14.28
N THR A 173 -7.71 14.44 14.37
CA THR A 173 -8.21 15.32 13.29
C THR A 173 -7.13 16.22 12.70
N ASP A 174 -6.34 16.89 13.53
CA ASP A 174 -5.26 17.77 13.06
C ASP A 174 -4.18 17.00 12.30
N TYR A 175 -3.83 15.81 12.80
CA TYR A 175 -2.88 14.94 12.11
C TYR A 175 -3.42 14.46 10.77
N ARG A 176 -4.73 14.21 10.62
CA ARG A 176 -5.33 13.86 9.33
C ARG A 176 -5.11 14.96 8.29
N THR A 177 -5.22 16.24 8.68
CA THR A 177 -4.91 17.39 7.81
C THR A 177 -3.43 17.39 7.41
N ILE A 178 -2.51 17.17 8.37
CA ILE A 178 -1.07 17.08 8.11
C ILE A 178 -0.76 15.95 7.11
N PHE A 179 -1.42 14.80 7.24
CA PHE A 179 -1.26 13.68 6.29
C PHE A 179 -1.88 13.98 4.93
N ALA A 180 -3.00 14.69 4.85
CA ALA A 180 -3.58 15.11 3.59
C ALA A 180 -2.63 16.05 2.82
N ASP A 181 -2.04 17.04 3.50
CA ASP A 181 -1.02 17.92 2.90
C ASP A 181 0.23 17.14 2.48
N LEU A 182 0.61 16.12 3.25
CA LEU A 182 1.71 15.23 2.89
C LEU A 182 1.41 14.43 1.61
N VAL A 183 0.19 13.95 1.42
CA VAL A 183 -0.22 13.27 0.17
C VAL A 183 -0.04 14.21 -1.03
N VAL A 184 -0.49 15.46 -0.92
CA VAL A 184 -0.32 16.46 -1.98
C VAL A 184 1.15 16.68 -2.30
N HIS A 185 2.00 16.85 -1.28
CA HIS A 185 3.43 17.01 -1.46
C HIS A 185 4.08 15.82 -2.18
N LEU A 186 3.71 14.59 -1.81
CA LEU A 186 4.25 13.39 -2.45
C LEU A 186 3.76 13.27 -3.90
N TYR A 187 2.53 13.67 -4.17
CA TYR A 187 1.98 13.72 -5.53
C TYR A 187 2.76 14.72 -6.42
N ASP A 188 3.06 15.91 -5.91
CA ASP A 188 3.88 16.89 -6.63
C ASP A 188 5.29 16.36 -6.92
N GLU A 189 5.91 15.63 -5.98
CA GLU A 189 7.20 14.98 -6.21
C GLU A 189 7.13 13.91 -7.33
N ILE A 190 6.02 13.16 -7.43
CA ILE A 190 5.80 12.23 -8.56
C ILE A 190 5.73 13.02 -9.86
N LEU A 191 4.88 14.05 -9.93
CA LEU A 191 4.71 14.86 -11.13
C LEU A 191 6.01 15.51 -11.59
N LYS A 192 6.80 16.04 -10.65
CA LYS A 192 8.11 16.63 -10.93
C LYS A 192 9.06 15.64 -11.59
N ARG A 193 9.12 14.40 -11.10
CA ARG A 193 9.98 13.35 -11.68
C ARG A 193 9.50 12.88 -13.04
N ILE A 194 8.19 12.78 -13.23
CA ILE A 194 7.61 12.43 -14.54
C ILE A 194 7.93 13.51 -15.56
N LYS A 195 7.72 14.79 -15.21
CA LYS A 195 8.09 15.92 -16.07
C LYS A 195 9.57 15.90 -16.42
N ALA A 196 10.45 15.69 -15.45
CA ALA A 196 11.90 15.63 -15.67
C ALA A 196 12.31 14.50 -16.64
N LYS A 197 11.60 13.36 -16.62
CA LYS A 197 11.83 12.24 -17.55
C LYS A 197 11.21 12.46 -18.93
N LEU A 198 10.05 13.09 -19.00
CA LEU A 198 9.30 13.29 -20.24
C LEU A 198 9.82 14.45 -21.08
N LEU A 199 10.19 15.59 -20.46
CA LEU A 199 10.66 16.77 -21.19
C LEU A 199 11.79 16.50 -22.20
N PRO A 200 12.89 15.77 -21.86
CA PRO A 200 13.95 15.48 -22.83
C PRO A 200 13.52 14.51 -23.94
N MET A 201 12.40 13.79 -23.79
CA MET A 201 11.84 12.93 -24.83
C MET A 201 10.88 13.69 -25.75
N ILE A 202 10.14 14.66 -25.19
CA ILE A 202 9.18 15.47 -25.92
C ILE A 202 9.90 16.47 -26.84
N ILE A 203 10.99 17.09 -26.39
CA ILE A 203 11.69 18.13 -27.16
C ILE A 203 12.19 17.59 -28.52
N PRO A 204 12.94 16.47 -28.60
CA PRO A 204 13.34 15.91 -29.89
C PRO A 204 12.16 15.44 -30.71
N ALA A 205 11.14 14.83 -30.09
CA ALA A 205 9.95 14.39 -30.81
C ALA A 205 9.20 15.56 -31.49
N ILE A 206 9.08 16.71 -30.82
CA ILE A 206 8.46 17.90 -31.44
C ILE A 206 9.30 18.39 -32.62
N ILE A 207 10.62 18.49 -32.46
CA ILE A 207 11.53 19.00 -33.50
C ILE A 207 11.57 18.06 -34.72
N GLU A 208 11.72 16.76 -34.50
CA GLU A 208 11.79 15.75 -35.57
C GLU A 208 10.47 15.61 -36.36
N HIS A 209 9.34 16.01 -35.77
CA HIS A 209 8.05 16.01 -36.44
C HIS A 209 7.76 17.30 -37.24
N GLU A 210 8.45 18.42 -37.00
CA GLU A 210 8.34 19.63 -37.84
C GLU A 210 9.16 19.54 -39.14
N ASP A 211 10.25 18.76 -39.15
CA ASP A 211 11.10 18.60 -40.35
C ASP A 211 10.44 17.80 -41.49
N LEU A 212 9.32 17.12 -41.22
CA LEU A 212 8.58 16.32 -42.22
C LEU A 212 7.48 17.10 -42.96
N GLU A 213 7.10 18.30 -42.52
CA GLU A 213 6.09 19.14 -43.21
C GLU A 213 6.66 20.35 -43.96
N SER A 214 7.94 20.74 -43.76
CA SER A 214 8.52 21.92 -44.45
C SER A 214 9.41 21.62 -45.67
N GLY A 215 9.57 20.35 -46.06
CA GLY A 215 10.53 19.91 -47.09
C GLY A 215 9.95 19.50 -48.45
N SER A 216 8.88 20.14 -48.95
CA SER A 216 8.43 19.95 -50.34
C SER A 216 8.90 21.09 -51.24
N ILE A 217 10.21 21.20 -51.45
CA ILE A 217 10.75 21.72 -52.72
C ILE A 217 11.50 20.56 -53.36
N VAL A 218 10.85 19.99 -54.37
CA VAL A 218 11.39 19.02 -55.30
C VAL A 218 12.70 19.57 -55.88
N SER A 219 13.84 18.97 -55.52
CA SER A 219 15.01 18.93 -56.40
C SER A 219 15.19 17.49 -56.85
N ILE A 220 14.65 17.22 -58.04
CA ILE A 220 15.01 16.06 -58.84
C ILE A 220 16.48 16.23 -59.20
N ASN A 221 17.36 15.44 -58.61
CA ASN A 221 18.40 14.72 -59.34
C ASN A 221 18.99 13.60 -58.49
N SER A 222 19.10 12.45 -59.14
CA SER A 222 19.40 11.15 -58.59
C SER A 222 20.91 10.90 -58.46
N MET A 223 21.22 9.90 -57.62
CA MET A 223 22.46 9.12 -57.51
C MET A 223 23.57 9.64 -56.59
N THR A 224 23.78 9.00 -55.44
CA THR A 224 24.87 8.01 -55.25
C THR A 224 24.94 7.48 -53.80
N SER A 225 25.39 6.23 -53.70
CA SER A 225 25.99 5.55 -52.55
C SER A 225 25.09 5.04 -51.42
N ALA A 226 25.02 3.71 -51.37
CA ALA A 226 24.61 2.92 -50.23
C ALA A 226 25.52 3.19 -49.01
N SER A 227 24.92 3.39 -47.84
CA SER A 227 25.51 2.97 -46.59
C SER A 227 24.42 2.36 -45.71
N MET A 228 24.66 1.11 -45.29
CA MET A 228 23.81 0.39 -44.36
C MET A 228 24.04 0.93 -42.96
N SER A 229 23.13 1.76 -42.47
CA SER A 229 23.01 2.07 -41.05
C SER A 229 21.85 1.25 -40.50
N ASN A 230 22.21 0.15 -39.85
CA ASN A 230 21.29 -0.73 -39.14
C ASN A 230 20.83 -0.04 -37.85
N ASP A 231 20.02 1.03 -37.99
CA ASP A 231 19.43 1.72 -36.85
C ASP A 231 18.23 0.91 -36.37
N LYS A 232 18.41 0.25 -35.22
CA LYS A 232 17.31 -0.32 -34.44
C LYS A 232 16.43 0.84 -33.94
N ARG A 233 15.63 1.38 -34.85
CA ARG A 233 14.66 2.44 -34.61
C ARG A 233 13.60 1.90 -33.66
N SER A 234 13.79 2.17 -32.36
CA SER A 234 12.77 1.93 -31.35
C SER A 234 11.64 2.93 -31.62
N LYS A 235 10.71 2.56 -32.50
CA LYS A 235 9.47 3.29 -32.75
C LYS A 235 8.55 3.11 -31.55
N PHE A 236 8.83 3.78 -30.45
CA PHE A 236 7.79 4.10 -29.48
C PHE A 236 7.31 5.50 -29.81
N SER A 237 6.08 5.61 -30.34
CA SER A 237 5.46 6.92 -30.56
C SER A 237 5.36 7.64 -29.21
N ALA A 238 5.54 8.96 -29.18
CA ALA A 238 5.34 9.77 -27.98
C ALA A 238 3.95 9.50 -27.34
N GLN A 239 2.96 9.13 -28.17
CA GLN A 239 1.64 8.71 -27.72
C GLN A 239 1.62 7.37 -26.97
N ASP A 240 2.47 6.41 -27.34
CA ASP A 240 2.57 5.11 -26.67
C ASP A 240 3.25 5.25 -25.30
N LEU A 241 4.24 6.13 -25.20
CA LEU A 241 4.88 6.51 -23.94
C LEU A 241 3.91 7.27 -23.03
N LEU A 242 3.16 8.24 -23.58
CA LEU A 242 2.14 8.97 -22.82
C LEU A 242 1.04 8.03 -22.31
N LYS A 243 0.58 7.10 -23.15
CA LYS A 243 -0.38 6.05 -22.76
C LYS A 243 0.20 5.09 -21.74
N GLN A 244 1.47 4.72 -21.82
CA GLN A 244 2.13 3.89 -20.79
C GLN A 244 2.23 4.62 -19.45
N VAL A 245 2.65 5.89 -19.44
CA VAL A 245 2.75 6.69 -18.22
C VAL A 245 1.37 6.93 -17.61
N LEU A 246 0.37 7.27 -18.43
CA LEU A 246 -1.00 7.46 -17.99
C LEU A 246 -1.60 6.16 -17.45
N ASN A 247 -1.44 5.03 -18.15
CA ASN A 247 -1.91 3.73 -17.66
C ASN A 247 -1.14 3.25 -16.42
N PHE A 248 0.14 3.58 -16.28
CA PHE A 248 0.93 3.26 -15.10
C PHE A 248 0.46 4.06 -13.88
N LEU A 249 0.17 5.36 -14.06
CA LEU A 249 -0.39 6.21 -13.01
C LEU A 249 -1.81 5.77 -12.65
N ILE A 250 -2.68 5.56 -13.63
CA ILE A 250 -4.05 5.09 -13.44
C ILE A 250 -4.06 3.72 -12.74
N ARG A 251 -3.29 2.73 -13.22
CA ARG A 251 -3.23 1.42 -12.55
C ARG A 251 -2.63 1.50 -11.15
N LYS A 252 -1.51 2.21 -10.93
CA LYS A 252 -0.86 2.20 -9.61
C LYS A 252 -1.60 3.05 -8.58
N ILE A 253 -2.22 4.16 -8.98
CA ILE A 253 -2.94 5.06 -8.07
C ILE A 253 -4.37 4.54 -7.84
N LEU A 254 -5.12 4.15 -8.87
CA LEU A 254 -6.52 3.71 -8.70
C LEU A 254 -6.64 2.27 -8.18
N LEU A 255 -5.79 1.32 -8.59
CA LEU A 255 -5.91 -0.07 -8.12
C LEU A 255 -5.39 -0.28 -6.69
N ASN A 256 -4.58 0.63 -6.14
CA ASN A 256 -4.09 0.51 -4.76
C ASN A 256 -4.77 1.49 -3.77
N SER A 257 -5.62 2.40 -4.25
CA SER A 257 -6.47 3.28 -3.42
C SER A 257 -7.85 2.69 -3.12
N ILE A 258 -8.21 1.55 -3.72
CA ILE A 258 -9.36 0.73 -3.34
C ILE A 258 -8.86 -0.42 -2.45
#